data_AF-A0AAV2QVI5-F1
#
_entry.id   AF-A0AAV2QVI5-F1
#
_cell.length_a   1.000
_cell.length_b   1.000
_cell.length_c   1.000
_cell.angle_alpha   90.00
_cell.angle_beta   90.00
_cell.angle_gamma   90.00
#
_symmetry.space_group_name_H-M   'P 1'
#
loop_
_entity.id
_entity.type
_entity.pdbx_description
1 polymer ?
#
loop_
_entity_poly.entity_id
_entity_poly.type
_entity_poly.pdbx_seq_one_letter_code
_entity_poly.pdbx_strand_id
1 'polypeptide(L)'
;DLQVAPDMSQCDVRWLYTAVTTIRHIPSTVKYLRLGVLRDKVTHQALDPGYSDIKQHCPQLRRLAIHVKSETKTNHLACLPNVRVVSLIISDLHDGRLLQWMVDTTRRLQPKSGYQDLILPRCSLQVNNLNDLMGRLGNAGIKVRQNVEISGPISYPEKQQLENTIKRSLNCSLKWKTNDEQLYFW
;
A
#
# COMPACT_ATOMS: atom_id res chain seq x y z
N ASP A 1 -29.81 27.95 26.30
CA ASP A 1 -29.59 26.85 25.35
C ASP A 1 -28.19 26.89 24.75
N LEU A 2 -27.22 26.30 25.46
CA LEU A 2 -25.89 26.04 24.92
C LEU A 2 -25.98 24.76 24.08
N GLN A 3 -26.07 24.90 22.76
CA GLN A 3 -25.82 23.80 21.83
C GLN A 3 -24.34 23.42 21.95
N VAL A 4 -24.05 22.46 22.82
CA VAL A 4 -22.77 21.76 22.82
C VAL A 4 -22.75 20.96 21.52
N ALA A 5 -22.02 21.46 20.51
CA ALA A 5 -21.70 20.66 19.35
C ALA A 5 -21.09 19.35 19.85
N PRO A 6 -21.58 18.18 19.40
CA PRO A 6 -21.02 16.91 19.85
C PRO A 6 -19.53 16.94 19.55
N ASP A 7 -18.72 16.80 20.59
CA ASP A 7 -17.28 16.67 20.50
C ASP A 7 -17.01 15.48 19.56
N MET A 8 -16.72 15.78 18.30
CA MET A 8 -16.51 14.78 17.25
C MET A 8 -15.16 14.14 17.53
N SER A 9 -15.20 13.19 18.46
CA SER A 9 -14.10 12.33 18.85
C SER A 9 -13.42 11.80 17.59
N GLN A 10 -12.12 12.06 17.52
CA GLN A 10 -11.30 11.72 16.36
C GLN A 10 -11.21 10.20 16.28
N CYS A 11 -11.84 9.60 15.27
CA CYS A 11 -11.81 8.15 15.11
C CYS A 11 -10.63 7.74 14.23
N ASP A 12 -9.63 7.11 14.85
CA ASP A 12 -8.58 6.34 14.18
C ASP A 12 -9.09 4.92 13.96
N VAL A 13 -9.68 4.63 12.79
CA VAL A 13 -10.01 3.24 12.43
C VAL A 13 -8.73 2.56 11.96
N ARG A 14 -8.05 1.92 12.90
CA ARG A 14 -6.93 1.03 12.62
C ARG A 14 -7.50 -0.37 12.45
N TRP A 15 -7.24 -0.98 11.29
CA TRP A 15 -7.51 -2.41 11.01
C TRP A 15 -8.95 -2.79 10.67
N LEU A 16 -9.51 -2.20 9.61
CA LEU A 16 -10.74 -2.72 9.02
C LEU A 16 -10.41 -3.87 8.04
N TYR A 17 -10.32 -5.09 8.58
CA TYR A 17 -10.25 -6.33 7.79
C TYR A 17 -11.65 -6.88 7.57
N THR A 18 -12.41 -6.23 6.72
CA THR A 18 -13.68 -6.80 6.25
C THR A 18 -13.74 -6.72 4.75
N ALA A 19 -14.58 -7.57 4.15
CA ALA A 19 -15.07 -7.31 2.81
C ALA A 19 -15.89 -6.05 2.91
N VAL A 20 -15.23 -4.90 2.76
CA VAL A 20 -15.91 -3.62 2.60
C VAL A 20 -16.51 -3.68 1.21
N THR A 21 -17.60 -4.43 1.05
CA THR A 21 -18.39 -4.43 -0.18
C THR A 21 -18.91 -3.03 -0.47
N THR A 22 -19.00 -2.17 0.56
CA THR A 22 -19.23 -0.73 0.41
C THR A 22 -18.46 0.10 1.45
N ILE A 23 -17.69 1.09 0.98
CA ILE A 23 -17.04 2.14 1.82
C ILE A 23 -18.04 2.96 2.64
N ARG A 24 -19.35 2.82 2.38
CA ARG A 24 -20.45 3.61 2.94
C ARG A 24 -20.66 3.44 4.45
N HIS A 25 -20.06 2.41 5.03
CA HIS A 25 -20.12 2.15 6.47
C HIS A 25 -18.96 2.78 7.23
N ILE A 26 -17.98 3.39 6.54
CA ILE A 26 -16.84 4.03 7.18
C ILE A 26 -17.26 5.42 7.67
N PRO A 27 -17.13 5.76 8.96
CA PRO A 27 -17.56 7.08 9.44
C PRO A 27 -16.86 8.22 8.68
N SER A 28 -17.61 9.26 8.29
CA SER A 28 -17.08 10.40 7.53
C SER A 28 -16.03 11.23 8.30
N THR A 29 -15.96 11.04 9.61
CA THR A 29 -14.99 11.65 10.54
C THR A 29 -13.63 10.97 10.54
N VAL A 30 -13.47 9.84 9.84
CA VAL A 30 -12.20 9.10 9.79
C VAL A 30 -11.10 9.93 9.13
N LYS A 31 -9.98 10.08 9.84
CA LYS A 31 -8.77 10.80 9.37
C LYS A 31 -7.67 9.87 8.89
N TYR A 32 -7.67 8.63 9.37
CA TYR A 32 -6.67 7.61 9.03
C TYR A 32 -7.39 6.31 8.76
N LEU A 33 -7.14 5.74 7.58
CA LEU A 33 -7.79 4.52 7.14
C LEU A 33 -6.76 3.56 6.58
N ARG A 34 -6.84 2.30 7.01
CA ARG A 34 -6.07 1.19 6.45
C ARG A 34 -7.05 0.11 5.97
N LEU A 35 -6.98 -0.24 4.69
CA LEU A 35 -7.86 -1.21 4.04
C LEU A 35 -7.05 -2.35 3.43
N GLY A 36 -7.57 -3.56 3.50
CA GLY A 36 -7.09 -4.70 2.71
C GLY A 36 -7.91 -4.88 1.45
N VAL A 37 -7.27 -5.23 0.33
CA VAL A 37 -7.94 -5.78 -0.85
C VAL A 37 -8.15 -7.28 -0.59
N LEU A 38 -9.40 -7.70 -0.50
CA LEU A 38 -9.73 -9.11 -0.36
C LEU A 38 -9.89 -9.77 -1.72
N ARG A 39 -9.51 -11.05 -1.76
CA ARG A 39 -9.78 -11.96 -2.87
C ARG A 39 -11.18 -12.54 -2.66
N ASP A 40 -12.08 -12.33 -3.62
CA ASP A 40 -13.33 -13.09 -3.64
C ASP A 40 -12.99 -14.58 -3.80
N LYS A 41 -13.45 -15.43 -2.88
CA LYS A 41 -13.18 -16.86 -2.90
C LYS A 41 -13.87 -17.57 -4.07
N VAL A 42 -14.97 -17.02 -4.58
CA VAL A 42 -15.80 -17.63 -5.64
C VAL A 42 -15.29 -17.23 -7.02
N THR A 43 -15.05 -15.92 -7.24
CA THR A 43 -14.64 -15.41 -8.56
C THR A 43 -13.12 -15.25 -8.71
N HIS A 44 -12.37 -15.37 -7.61
CA HIS A 44 -10.96 -15.02 -7.51
C HIS A 44 -10.65 -13.61 -8.03
N GLN A 45 -11.61 -12.69 -7.99
CA GLN A 45 -11.43 -11.30 -8.40
C GLN A 45 -11.03 -10.43 -7.21
N ALA A 46 -10.27 -9.37 -7.51
CA ALA A 46 -10.11 -8.27 -6.59
C ALA A 46 -11.43 -7.51 -6.51
N LEU A 47 -11.89 -7.26 -5.30
CA LEU A 47 -13.01 -6.35 -5.08
C LEU A 47 -12.44 -4.96 -4.91
N ASP A 48 -12.80 -4.04 -5.81
CA ASP A 48 -12.62 -2.61 -5.57
C ASP A 48 -13.81 -2.12 -4.72
N PRO A 49 -13.60 -1.79 -3.44
CA PRO A 49 -14.66 -1.35 -2.54
C PRO A 49 -15.16 0.08 -2.85
N GLY A 50 -14.76 0.65 -3.99
CA GLY A 50 -14.98 2.05 -4.34
C GLY A 50 -13.83 2.92 -3.83
N TYR A 51 -12.57 2.48 -3.98
CA TYR A 51 -11.41 3.22 -3.46
C TYR A 51 -11.39 4.68 -3.95
N SER A 52 -11.79 4.92 -5.21
CA SER A 52 -11.90 6.26 -5.80
C SER A 52 -12.82 7.20 -5.01
N ASP A 53 -13.85 6.67 -4.37
CA ASP A 53 -14.94 7.44 -3.75
C ASP A 53 -14.71 7.65 -2.25
N ILE A 54 -13.68 7.02 -1.68
CA ILE A 54 -13.35 7.11 -0.25
C ILE A 54 -13.22 8.57 0.19
N LYS A 55 -12.63 9.44 -0.63
CA LYS A 55 -12.44 10.85 -0.24
C LYS A 55 -13.75 11.63 -0.22
N GLN A 56 -14.73 11.26 -1.03
CA GLN A 56 -16.07 11.84 -0.99
C GLN A 56 -16.80 11.41 0.29
N HIS A 57 -16.67 10.15 0.68
CA HIS A 57 -17.32 9.63 1.88
C HIS A 57 -16.62 10.04 3.19
N CYS A 58 -15.29 10.08 3.17
CA CYS A 58 -14.43 10.47 4.29
C CYS A 58 -13.66 11.76 3.94
N PRO A 59 -14.33 12.93 3.92
CA PRO A 59 -13.70 14.19 3.51
C PRO A 59 -12.53 14.59 4.43
N GLN A 60 -12.55 14.15 5.69
CA GLN A 60 -11.48 14.40 6.65
C GLN A 60 -10.26 13.47 6.49
N LEU A 61 -10.31 12.50 5.57
CA LEU A 61 -9.24 11.52 5.40
C LEU A 61 -7.92 12.19 5.00
N ARG A 62 -6.89 12.00 5.83
CA ARG A 62 -5.53 12.52 5.64
C ARG A 62 -4.55 11.43 5.27
N ARG A 63 -4.75 10.21 5.79
CA ARG A 63 -3.87 9.07 5.53
C ARG A 63 -4.66 7.85 5.09
N LEU A 64 -4.25 7.26 3.98
CA LEU A 64 -4.78 6.00 3.46
C LEU A 64 -3.64 4.99 3.33
N ALA A 65 -3.83 3.79 3.86
CA ALA A 65 -2.93 2.67 3.61
C ALA A 65 -3.73 1.54 2.95
N ILE A 66 -3.27 1.06 1.80
CA ILE A 66 -3.91 -0.05 1.09
C ILE A 66 -3.00 -1.25 1.15
N HIS A 67 -3.54 -2.39 1.57
CA HIS A 67 -2.82 -3.66 1.64
C HIS A 67 -3.35 -4.60 0.58
N VAL A 68 -2.50 -4.99 -0.36
CA VAL A 68 -2.81 -5.95 -1.41
C VAL A 68 -2.00 -7.22 -1.17
N LYS A 69 -2.65 -8.38 -1.24
CA LYS A 69 -1.96 -9.67 -1.26
C LYS A 69 -1.63 -10.08 -2.71
N SER A 70 -0.55 -10.83 -2.89
CA SER A 70 -0.17 -11.36 -4.21
C SER A 70 -1.29 -12.12 -4.91
N GLU A 71 -1.22 -12.19 -6.24
CA GLU A 71 -2.18 -12.88 -7.12
C GLU A 71 -3.61 -12.32 -7.15
N THR A 72 -3.83 -11.14 -6.57
CA THR A 72 -5.09 -10.43 -6.66
C THR A 72 -5.32 -9.93 -8.09
N LYS A 73 -6.44 -10.27 -8.75
CA LYS A 73 -6.71 -9.84 -10.14
C LYS A 73 -6.73 -8.31 -10.25
N THR A 74 -5.80 -7.73 -11.00
CA THR A 74 -5.56 -6.28 -11.00
C THR A 74 -6.58 -5.49 -11.82
N ASN A 75 -7.37 -6.15 -12.68
CA ASN A 75 -8.24 -5.51 -13.67
C ASN A 75 -9.32 -4.61 -13.06
N HIS A 76 -9.73 -4.88 -11.82
CA HIS A 76 -10.76 -4.11 -11.12
C HIS A 76 -10.18 -2.99 -10.26
N LEU A 77 -8.86 -2.90 -10.11
CA LEU A 77 -8.24 -1.86 -9.29
C LEU A 77 -8.30 -0.50 -9.98
N ALA A 78 -8.89 0.48 -9.32
CA ALA A 78 -8.86 1.88 -9.73
C ALA A 78 -7.78 2.69 -8.98
N CYS A 79 -7.42 3.83 -9.53
CA CYS A 79 -6.48 4.76 -8.91
C CYS A 79 -6.98 5.19 -7.52
N LEU A 80 -6.06 5.24 -6.56
CA LEU A 80 -6.36 5.71 -5.21
C LEU A 80 -6.66 7.20 -5.18
N PRO A 81 -7.52 7.64 -4.24
CA PRO A 81 -7.92 9.04 -4.14
C PRO A 81 -6.72 9.89 -3.72
N ASN A 82 -6.75 11.16 -4.14
CA ASN A 82 -5.70 12.10 -3.78
C ASN A 82 -5.88 12.58 -2.32
N VAL A 83 -5.28 11.85 -1.38
CA VAL A 83 -5.18 12.23 0.03
C VAL A 83 -3.73 12.59 0.39
N ARG A 84 -3.54 13.28 1.52
CA ARG A 84 -2.23 13.84 1.89
C ARG A 84 -1.12 12.78 1.97
N VAL A 85 -1.45 11.61 2.51
CA VAL A 85 -0.52 10.48 2.68
C VAL A 85 -1.18 9.21 2.18
N VAL A 86 -0.58 8.56 1.18
CA VAL A 86 -1.03 7.25 0.68
C VAL A 86 0.14 6.27 0.79
N SER A 87 -0.04 5.16 1.49
CA SER A 87 0.95 4.07 1.54
C SER A 87 0.37 2.82 0.87
N LEU A 88 1.18 2.12 0.08
CA LEU A 88 0.82 0.83 -0.50
C LEU A 88 1.62 -0.28 0.18
N ILE A 89 0.93 -1.31 0.64
CA ILE A 89 1.50 -2.48 1.30
C ILE A 89 1.23 -3.67 0.40
N ILE A 90 2.29 -4.38 -0.01
CA ILE A 90 2.17 -5.58 -0.85
C ILE A 90 2.85 -6.74 -0.12
N SER A 91 2.07 -7.73 0.31
CA SER A 91 2.57 -8.91 1.02
C SER A 91 2.56 -10.17 0.17
N ASP A 92 3.12 -11.24 0.74
CA ASP A 92 3.16 -12.59 0.16
C ASP A 92 3.94 -12.65 -1.16
N LEU A 93 5.01 -11.85 -1.26
CA LEU A 93 5.93 -11.81 -2.38
C LEU A 93 7.05 -12.85 -2.19
N HIS A 94 6.88 -14.00 -2.83
CA HIS A 94 7.81 -15.13 -2.73
C HIS A 94 8.30 -15.65 -4.08
N ASP A 95 7.64 -15.26 -5.18
CA ASP A 95 7.97 -15.71 -6.53
C ASP A 95 8.31 -14.53 -7.44
N GLY A 96 9.47 -14.61 -8.12
CA GLY A 96 9.90 -13.65 -9.14
C GLY A 96 8.99 -13.60 -10.37
N ARG A 97 8.08 -14.56 -10.56
CA ARG A 97 7.05 -14.48 -11.61
C ARG A 97 6.00 -13.40 -11.31
N LEU A 98 5.88 -12.97 -10.05
CA LEU A 98 4.91 -11.96 -9.62
C LEU A 98 5.37 -10.53 -9.87
N LEU A 99 6.58 -10.32 -10.42
CA LEU A 99 7.12 -8.98 -10.64
C LEU A 99 6.23 -8.12 -11.55
N GLN A 100 5.77 -8.68 -12.66
CA GLN A 100 4.88 -7.96 -13.57
C GLN A 100 3.54 -7.63 -12.91
N TRP A 101 2.94 -8.61 -12.20
CA TRP A 101 1.73 -8.41 -11.42
C TRP A 101 1.87 -7.25 -10.42
N MET A 102 3.01 -7.17 -9.75
CA MET A 102 3.28 -6.13 -8.76
C MET A 102 3.40 -4.75 -9.39
N VAL A 103 4.08 -4.65 -10.53
CA VAL A 103 4.17 -3.40 -11.32
C VAL A 103 2.77 -2.94 -11.73
N ASP A 104 1.96 -3.84 -12.28
CA ASP A 104 0.59 -3.51 -12.72
C ASP A 104 -0.31 -3.10 -11.56
N THR A 105 -0.22 -3.80 -10.43
CA THR A 105 -0.95 -3.45 -9.19
C THR A 105 -0.57 -2.06 -8.70
N THR A 106 0.75 -1.81 -8.58
CA THR A 106 1.28 -0.54 -8.09
C THR A 106 0.95 0.62 -9.03
N ARG A 107 0.94 0.38 -10.34
CA ARG A 107 0.56 1.38 -11.34
C ARG A 107 -0.92 1.71 -11.27
N ARG A 108 -1.79 0.70 -11.22
CA ARG A 108 -3.25 0.90 -11.19
C ARG A 108 -3.72 1.62 -9.93
N LEU A 109 -3.11 1.34 -8.79
CA LEU A 109 -3.44 1.98 -7.52
C LEU A 109 -2.77 3.35 -7.34
N GLN A 110 -1.91 3.80 -8.26
CA GLN A 110 -1.10 4.99 -8.03
C GLN A 110 -1.99 6.24 -7.84
N PRO A 111 -1.93 6.91 -6.68
CA PRO A 111 -2.58 8.20 -6.52
C PRO A 111 -1.84 9.25 -7.37
N LYS A 112 -2.54 10.32 -7.77
CA LYS A 112 -1.93 11.40 -8.58
C LYS A 112 -0.65 11.98 -7.97
N SER A 113 -0.58 12.05 -6.63
CA SER A 113 0.58 12.53 -5.87
C SER A 113 1.74 11.54 -5.77
N GLY A 114 1.55 10.28 -6.18
CA GLY A 114 2.44 9.18 -5.81
C GLY A 114 2.24 8.71 -4.36
N TYR A 115 2.87 7.58 -4.05
CA TYR A 115 2.86 6.98 -2.72
C TYR A 115 3.80 7.75 -1.80
N GLN A 116 3.43 7.89 -0.52
CA GLN A 116 4.36 8.25 0.53
C GLN A 116 5.38 7.13 0.74
N ASP A 117 4.87 5.92 0.98
CA ASP A 117 5.67 4.73 1.23
C ASP A 117 5.15 3.54 0.42
N LEU A 118 6.07 2.73 -0.10
CA LEU A 118 5.79 1.41 -0.66
C LEU A 118 6.37 0.36 0.29
N ILE A 119 5.54 -0.53 0.83
CA ILE A 119 5.89 -1.40 1.96
C ILE A 119 5.78 -2.86 1.51
N LEU A 120 6.87 -3.61 1.60
CA LEU A 120 6.99 -5.02 1.21
C LEU A 120 7.31 -5.87 2.45
N PRO A 121 6.30 -6.13 3.31
CA PRO A 121 6.52 -6.91 4.52
C PRO A 121 6.78 -8.38 4.17
N ARG A 122 7.69 -9.02 4.90
CA ARG A 122 8.03 -10.45 4.78
C ARG A 122 8.35 -10.85 3.33
N CYS A 123 9.05 -9.98 2.62
CA CYS A 123 9.47 -10.23 1.27
C CYS A 123 10.57 -11.30 1.27
N SER A 124 10.31 -12.43 0.60
CA SER A 124 11.28 -13.52 0.43
C SER A 124 11.90 -13.56 -0.96
N LEU A 125 11.65 -12.51 -1.77
CA LEU A 125 12.33 -12.34 -3.05
C LEU A 125 13.84 -12.18 -2.86
N GLN A 126 14.62 -12.86 -3.71
CA GLN A 126 16.06 -12.66 -3.81
C GLN A 126 16.39 -11.21 -4.20
N VAL A 127 17.56 -10.70 -3.79
CA VAL A 127 17.98 -9.32 -4.06
C VAL A 127 17.97 -8.98 -5.56
N ASN A 128 18.28 -9.93 -6.45
CA ASN A 128 18.24 -9.72 -7.90
C ASN A 128 16.81 -9.45 -8.39
N ASN A 129 15.83 -10.18 -7.87
CA ASN A 129 14.42 -9.97 -8.18
C ASN A 129 13.92 -8.63 -7.61
N LEU A 130 14.38 -8.24 -6.41
CA LEU A 130 14.08 -6.93 -5.85
C LEU A 130 14.68 -5.79 -6.69
N ASN A 131 15.92 -5.93 -7.16
CA ASN A 131 16.54 -4.95 -8.04
C ASN A 131 15.79 -4.82 -9.38
N ASP A 132 15.44 -5.95 -10.01
CA ASP A 132 14.63 -5.96 -11.23
C ASP A 132 13.28 -5.27 -11.00
N LEU A 133 12.58 -5.62 -9.92
CA LEU A 133 11.34 -4.99 -9.52
C LEU A 133 11.46 -3.47 -9.39
N MET A 134 12.46 -2.97 -8.66
CA MET A 134 12.65 -1.52 -8.46
C MET A 134 12.92 -0.80 -9.79
N GLY A 135 13.70 -1.41 -10.69
CA GLY A 135 13.93 -0.90 -12.03
C GLY A 135 12.64 -0.84 -12.85
N ARG A 136 11.83 -1.90 -12.84
CA ARG A 136 10.53 -1.94 -13.54
C ARG A 136 9.54 -0.93 -12.99
N LEU A 137 9.48 -0.74 -11.67
CA LEU A 137 8.64 0.29 -11.04
C LEU A 137 9.06 1.69 -11.50
N GLY A 138 10.36 1.97 -11.53
CA GLY A 138 10.89 3.24 -12.06
C GLY A 138 10.51 3.46 -13.52
N ASN A 139 10.73 2.47 -14.38
CA ASN A 139 10.38 2.53 -15.80
C ASN A 139 8.87 2.68 -16.04
N ALA A 140 8.04 2.13 -15.16
CA ALA A 140 6.58 2.28 -15.21
C ALA A 140 6.09 3.64 -14.70
N GLY A 141 7.00 4.55 -14.29
CA GLY A 141 6.65 5.87 -13.78
C GLY A 141 6.05 5.86 -12.38
N ILE A 142 6.36 4.83 -11.58
CA ILE A 142 5.88 4.74 -10.21
C ILE A 142 6.56 5.80 -9.35
N LYS A 143 5.75 6.58 -8.61
CA LYS A 143 6.23 7.66 -7.75
C LYS A 143 6.15 7.25 -6.28
N VAL A 144 7.29 7.20 -5.60
CA VAL A 144 7.40 7.01 -4.15
C VAL A 144 8.12 8.21 -3.57
N ARG A 145 7.50 8.90 -2.61
CA ARG A 145 7.97 10.20 -2.11
C ARG A 145 8.96 10.10 -0.97
N GLN A 146 8.87 9.04 -0.16
CA GLN A 146 9.68 8.91 1.04
C GLN A 146 10.47 7.61 1.04
N ASN A 147 9.81 6.47 1.26
CA ASN A 147 10.53 5.22 1.46
C ASN A 147 9.95 4.05 0.65
N VAL A 148 10.85 3.17 0.24
CA VAL A 148 10.53 1.76 0.05
C VAL A 148 10.90 1.05 1.36
N GLU A 149 9.89 0.54 2.07
CA GLU A 149 10.09 -0.26 3.28
C GLU A 149 10.11 -1.75 2.93
N ILE A 150 11.15 -2.49 3.34
CA ILE A 150 11.26 -3.93 3.07
C ILE A 150 11.64 -4.65 4.35
N SER A 151 11.04 -5.81 4.59
CA SER A 151 11.48 -6.74 5.63
C SER A 151 11.69 -8.14 5.07
N GLY A 152 12.80 -8.76 5.45
CA GLY A 152 13.21 -10.09 5.00
C GLY A 152 14.63 -10.46 5.45
N PRO A 153 15.12 -11.66 5.12
CA PRO A 153 16.50 -12.04 5.36
C PRO A 153 17.38 -11.61 4.18
N ILE A 154 18.05 -10.46 4.27
CA ILE A 154 19.11 -10.08 3.30
C ILE A 154 20.41 -9.77 4.03
N SER A 155 21.53 -10.00 3.37
CA SER A 155 22.83 -9.61 3.88
C SER A 155 23.06 -8.09 3.75
N TYR A 156 24.03 -7.58 4.50
CA TYR A 156 24.38 -6.15 4.44
C TYR A 156 24.86 -5.68 3.04
N PRO A 157 25.72 -6.41 2.31
CA PRO A 157 26.09 -6.02 0.95
C PRO A 157 24.90 -5.94 -0.01
N GLU A 158 23.98 -6.90 0.06
CA GLU A 158 22.76 -6.91 -0.74
C GLU A 158 21.85 -5.71 -0.43
N LYS A 159 21.78 -5.32 0.85
CA LYS A 159 21.04 -4.13 1.29
C LYS A 159 21.58 -2.86 0.63
N GLN A 160 22.89 -2.68 0.62
CA GLN A 160 23.53 -1.52 -0.02
C GLN A 160 23.28 -1.49 -1.53
N GLN A 161 23.38 -2.64 -2.19
CA GLN A 161 23.07 -2.76 -3.62
C GLN A 161 21.62 -2.35 -3.90
N LEU A 162 20.68 -2.85 -3.11
CA LEU A 162 19.26 -2.54 -3.25
C LEU A 162 18.94 -1.06 -2.99
N GLU A 163 19.55 -0.46 -1.97
CA GLU A 163 19.43 0.96 -1.66
C GLU A 163 19.86 1.84 -2.84
N ASN A 164 21.00 1.52 -3.47
CA ASN A 164 21.47 2.23 -4.66
C ASN A 164 20.48 2.11 -5.83
N THR A 165 19.90 0.92 -6.05
CA THR A 165 18.89 0.71 -7.08
C THR A 165 17.62 1.50 -6.81
N ILE A 166 17.12 1.52 -5.57
CA ILE A 166 15.93 2.30 -5.16
C ILE A 166 16.17 3.79 -5.38
N LYS A 167 17.31 4.30 -4.93
CA LYS A 167 17.67 5.72 -5.09
C LYS A 167 17.72 6.12 -6.56
N ARG A 168 18.31 5.29 -7.41
CA ARG A 168 18.41 5.55 -8.86
C ARG A 168 17.06 5.41 -9.59
N SER A 169 16.28 4.40 -9.27
CA SER A 169 15.07 4.03 -10.05
C SER A 169 13.83 4.78 -9.59
N LEU A 170 13.71 5.06 -8.29
CA LEU A 170 12.51 5.62 -7.65
C LEU A 170 12.76 6.96 -6.96
N ASN A 171 14.02 7.41 -6.87
CA ASN A 171 14.42 8.66 -6.19
C ASN A 171 13.88 8.78 -4.75
N CYS A 172 13.98 7.68 -3.99
CA CYS A 172 13.56 7.62 -2.59
C CYS A 172 14.53 6.78 -1.75
N SER A 173 14.28 6.68 -0.44
CA SER A 173 15.14 5.97 0.51
C SER A 173 14.72 4.52 0.73
N LEU A 174 15.68 3.64 1.01
CA LEU A 174 15.38 2.31 1.54
C LEU A 174 15.23 2.39 3.06
N LYS A 175 14.16 1.77 3.58
CA LYS A 175 14.02 1.51 5.01
C LYS A 175 13.89 0.02 5.25
N TRP A 176 14.86 -0.55 5.94
CA TRP A 176 14.88 -1.97 6.24
C TRP A 176 14.34 -2.23 7.64
N LYS A 177 13.42 -3.19 7.78
CA LYS A 177 12.88 -3.61 9.08
C LYS A 177 13.28 -5.05 9.39
N THR A 178 13.76 -5.28 10.61
CA THR A 178 14.03 -6.64 11.11
C THR A 178 12.71 -7.36 11.43
N ASN A 179 12.76 -8.68 11.58
CA ASN A 179 11.56 -9.50 11.82
C ASN A 179 10.83 -9.12 13.12
N ASP A 180 11.53 -8.56 14.11
CA ASP A 180 10.95 -8.18 15.40
C ASP A 180 10.03 -6.94 15.33
N GLU A 181 10.21 -6.08 14.32
CA GLU A 181 9.34 -4.92 14.08
C GLU A 181 8.05 -5.29 13.32
N GLN A 182 7.84 -6.58 12.99
CA GLN A 182 6.74 -7.05 12.14
C GLN A 182 5.41 -7.28 12.86
N LEU A 183 5.37 -7.15 14.20
CA LEU A 183 4.15 -7.35 15.00
C LEU A 183 3.04 -6.35 14.65
N TYR A 184 3.33 -5.31 13.87
CA TYR A 184 2.37 -4.28 13.43
C TYR A 184 1.88 -4.44 11.99
N PHE A 185 1.99 -5.63 11.39
CA PHE A 185 1.52 -5.91 10.02
C PHE A 185 0.48 -7.04 9.91
N TRP A 186 -0.07 -7.53 11.04
CA TRP A 186 -1.11 -8.56 11.11
C TRP A 186 -2.43 -7.97 11.58
#